data_AF-A0A7K4PR38-F1
#
_entry.id   AF-A0A7K4PR38-F1
#
_cell.length_a   1.000
_cell.length_b   1.000
_cell.length_c   1.000
_cell.angle_alpha   90.00
_cell.angle_beta   90.00
_cell.angle_gamma   90.00
#
_symmetry.space_group_name_H-M   'P 1'
#
loop_
_entity.id
_entity.type
_entity.pdbx_description
1 polymer ?
#
loop_
_entity_poly.entity_id
_entity_poly.type
_entity_poly.pdbx_seq_one_letter_code
_entity_poly.pdbx_strand_id
1 'polypeptide(L)'
;MNWGWFEGLLRAVNVYSTAFGRIWLSLVFIFRLLVYLVAAEKVWSDDHKDFECNTRQPGCTNVCFDHFFPVSHIRLWALQLILVTCPSLLVLMHVAYREAKEERLREIQGDNYRRIYPNPGKKRGGLWWTYLLSLIFKAGVDLVFLYVFFRLYRNYTLPRLVKCELQPCPNIVDCFISRPTEKNIFTLFMVVTTCVCVVLNLIEATYLIGKRCHECLEVKGGDSRR
;
A
#
# COMPACT_ATOMS: atom_id res chain seq x y z
N MET A 1 -18.20 17.25 10.99
CA MET A 1 -17.02 16.69 10.30
C MET A 1 -17.37 16.59 8.82
N ASN A 2 -16.77 17.41 7.96
CA ASN A 2 -17.13 17.46 6.54
C ASN A 2 -16.62 16.20 5.82
N TRP A 3 -17.51 15.24 5.58
CA TRP A 3 -17.22 14.01 4.84
C TRP A 3 -17.15 14.20 3.31
N GLY A 4 -17.42 15.42 2.82
CA GLY A 4 -17.48 15.73 1.39
C GLY A 4 -16.17 15.43 0.62
N TRP A 5 -15.01 15.54 1.28
CA TRP A 5 -13.74 15.09 0.69
C TRP A 5 -13.71 13.57 0.45
N PHE A 6 -14.20 12.78 1.42
CA PHE A 6 -14.24 11.33 1.33
C PHE A 6 -15.25 10.86 0.29
N GLU A 7 -16.40 11.53 0.21
CA GLU A 7 -17.43 11.29 -0.80
C GLU A 7 -16.92 11.60 -2.22
N GLY A 8 -16.19 12.71 -2.39
CA GLY A 8 -15.53 13.06 -3.65
C GLY A 8 -14.47 12.02 -4.05
N LEU A 9 -13.68 11.53 -3.09
CA LEU A 9 -12.70 10.47 -3.31
C LEU A 9 -13.38 9.16 -3.75
N LEU A 10 -14.44 8.73 -3.06
CA LEU A 10 -15.19 7.52 -3.38
C LEU A 10 -15.87 7.60 -4.75
N ARG A 11 -16.44 8.75 -5.10
CA ARG A 11 -17.07 8.97 -6.41
C ARG A 11 -16.05 8.92 -7.56
N ALA A 12 -14.90 9.55 -7.40
CA ALA A 12 -13.81 9.50 -8.37
C ALA A 12 -13.29 8.06 -8.55
N VAL A 13 -13.11 7.32 -7.46
CA VAL A 13 -12.72 5.90 -7.51
C VAL A 13 -13.77 5.07 -8.24
N ASN A 14 -15.06 5.27 -7.98
CA ASN A 14 -16.10 4.43 -8.57
C ASN A 14 -16.21 4.59 -10.11
N VAL A 15 -16.01 5.83 -10.61
CA VAL A 15 -16.13 6.17 -12.04
C VAL A 15 -14.88 5.80 -12.84
N TYR A 16 -13.69 5.97 -12.26
CA TYR A 16 -12.42 5.88 -12.98
C TYR A 16 -11.61 4.60 -12.73
N SER A 17 -12.01 3.82 -11.72
CA SER A 17 -11.35 2.56 -11.35
C SER A 17 -11.96 1.37 -12.09
N THR A 18 -11.12 0.38 -12.40
CA THR A 18 -11.61 -0.91 -12.93
C THR A 18 -12.30 -1.69 -11.80
N ALA A 19 -13.00 -2.78 -12.13
CA ALA A 19 -13.54 -3.67 -11.12
C ALA A 19 -12.45 -4.18 -10.15
N PHE A 20 -11.25 -4.48 -10.67
CA PHE A 20 -10.09 -4.88 -9.87
C PHE A 20 -9.60 -3.77 -8.93
N GLY A 21 -9.50 -2.55 -9.44
CA GLY A 21 -9.08 -1.40 -8.63
C GLY A 21 -10.10 -1.03 -7.54
N ARG A 22 -11.41 -1.29 -7.73
CA ARG A 22 -12.43 -1.13 -6.69
C ARG A 22 -12.27 -2.16 -5.58
N ILE A 23 -12.04 -3.43 -5.93
CA ILE A 23 -11.77 -4.51 -4.95
C ILE A 23 -10.50 -4.20 -4.18
N TRP A 24 -9.43 -3.78 -4.88
CA TRP A 24 -8.17 -3.38 -4.26
C TRP A 24 -8.36 -2.24 -3.26
N LEU A 25 -9.11 -1.20 -3.62
CA LEU A 25 -9.34 -0.08 -2.72
C LEU A 25 -10.15 -0.49 -1.49
N SER A 26 -11.17 -1.33 -1.65
CA SER A 26 -11.90 -1.90 -0.52
C SER A 26 -10.96 -2.68 0.42
N LEU A 27 -10.07 -3.53 -0.12
CA LEU A 27 -9.10 -4.28 0.68
C LEU A 27 -8.10 -3.37 1.41
N VAL A 28 -7.57 -2.34 0.74
CA VAL A 28 -6.57 -1.45 1.37
C VAL A 28 -7.21 -0.51 2.39
N PHE A 29 -8.32 0.14 2.04
CA PHE A 29 -8.97 1.14 2.90
C PHE A 29 -9.81 0.52 4.01
N ILE A 30 -10.53 -0.56 3.76
CA ILE A 30 -11.42 -1.16 4.76
C ILE A 30 -10.64 -2.16 5.59
N PHE A 31 -9.90 -3.07 4.97
CA PHE A 31 -9.24 -4.14 5.73
C PHE A 31 -7.87 -3.72 6.27
N ARG A 32 -6.96 -3.19 5.44
CA ARG A 32 -5.59 -2.89 5.92
C ARG A 32 -5.53 -1.63 6.81
N LEU A 33 -6.16 -0.52 6.42
CA LEU A 33 -6.12 0.71 7.21
C LEU A 33 -6.84 0.54 8.56
N LEU A 34 -8.03 -0.08 8.57
CA LEU A 34 -8.77 -0.31 9.81
C LEU A 34 -7.99 -1.23 10.76
N VAL A 35 -7.47 -2.36 10.25
CA VAL A 35 -6.69 -3.28 11.07
C VAL A 35 -5.42 -2.62 11.58
N TYR A 36 -4.73 -1.83 10.74
CA TYR A 36 -3.59 -1.03 11.17
C TYR A 36 -3.93 -0.10 12.33
N LEU A 37 -5.05 0.64 12.25
CA LEU A 37 -5.45 1.59 13.30
C LEU A 37 -5.75 0.88 14.63
N VAL A 38 -6.52 -0.21 14.58
CA VAL A 38 -6.85 -1.00 15.78
C VAL A 38 -5.59 -1.62 16.40
N ALA A 39 -4.73 -2.19 15.56
CA ALA A 39 -3.48 -2.82 15.97
C ALA A 39 -2.50 -1.81 16.57
N ALA A 40 -2.34 -0.65 15.94
CA ALA A 40 -1.38 0.38 16.35
C ALA A 40 -1.65 0.86 17.78
N GLU A 41 -2.91 1.08 18.12
CA GLU A 41 -3.28 1.60 19.44
C GLU A 41 -3.34 0.53 20.53
N LYS A 42 -3.67 -0.73 20.20
CA LYS A 42 -3.94 -1.77 21.21
C LYS A 42 -2.82 -2.78 21.42
N VAL A 43 -2.04 -3.05 20.38
CA VAL A 43 -1.14 -4.22 20.36
C VAL A 43 0.32 -3.80 20.38
N TRP A 44 0.65 -2.67 19.74
CA TRP A 44 2.02 -2.16 19.62
C TRP A 44 2.29 -0.89 20.45
N SER A 45 1.31 -0.39 21.20
CA SER A 45 1.43 0.84 22.00
C SER A 45 2.48 0.75 23.10
N ASP A 46 2.55 -0.39 23.78
CA ASP A 46 3.34 -0.62 24.98
C ASP A 46 4.52 -1.57 24.74
N ASP A 47 4.94 -1.75 23.49
CA ASP A 47 5.96 -2.72 23.10
C ASP A 47 7.28 -2.56 23.84
N HIS A 48 7.71 -1.32 24.07
CA HIS A 48 8.93 -1.04 24.81
C HIS A 48 8.76 -1.22 26.31
N LYS A 49 7.58 -0.91 26.84
CA LYS A 49 7.26 -0.95 28.27
C LYS A 49 7.10 -2.38 28.77
N ASP A 50 6.44 -3.22 27.98
CA ASP A 50 6.15 -4.62 28.32
C ASP A 50 7.25 -5.59 27.83
N PHE A 51 8.37 -5.08 27.31
CA PHE A 51 9.53 -5.88 26.97
C PHE A 51 10.41 -6.06 28.21
N GLU A 52 10.36 -7.24 28.81
CA GLU A 52 11.08 -7.53 30.04
C GLU A 52 12.24 -8.49 29.80
N CYS A 53 13.41 -8.15 30.33
CA CYS A 53 14.58 -9.03 30.35
C CYS A 53 14.86 -9.52 31.78
N ASN A 54 15.24 -10.79 31.93
CA ASN A 54 15.60 -11.38 33.22
C ASN A 54 16.97 -10.90 33.70
N THR A 55 17.06 -9.63 34.09
CA THR A 55 18.29 -8.98 34.56
C THR A 55 17.95 -7.75 35.40
N ARG A 56 18.84 -7.40 36.33
CA ARG A 56 18.79 -6.13 37.09
C ARG A 56 19.76 -5.08 36.55
N GLN A 57 20.47 -5.39 35.48
CA GLN A 57 21.46 -4.51 34.90
C GLN A 57 20.77 -3.32 34.18
N PRO A 58 21.02 -2.08 34.59
CA PRO A 58 20.43 -0.91 33.94
C PRO A 58 20.91 -0.80 32.48
N GLY A 59 19.98 -0.45 31.59
CA GLY A 59 20.25 -0.26 30.16
C GLY A 59 20.23 -1.53 29.30
N CYS A 60 20.33 -2.73 29.89
CA CYS A 60 20.31 -3.98 29.13
C CYS A 60 18.99 -4.17 28.36
N THR A 61 17.84 -3.94 29.00
CA THR A 61 16.52 -4.00 28.33
C THR A 61 16.42 -3.08 27.13
N ASN A 62 16.98 -1.86 27.23
CA ASN A 62 16.90 -0.86 26.16
C ASN A 62 17.70 -1.29 24.92
N VAL A 63 18.95 -1.75 25.11
CA VAL A 63 19.79 -2.21 23.99
C VAL A 63 19.27 -3.49 23.36
N CYS A 64 18.71 -4.40 24.16
CA CYS A 64 18.12 -5.64 23.65
C CYS A 64 16.84 -5.33 22.86
N PHE A 65 16.01 -4.42 23.35
CA PHE A 65 14.81 -4.00 22.61
C PHE A 65 15.18 -3.41 21.25
N ASP A 66 16.12 -2.47 21.21
CA ASP A 66 16.56 -1.82 19.96
C ASP A 66 17.15 -2.82 18.97
N HIS A 67 17.91 -3.80 19.45
CA HIS A 67 18.49 -4.84 18.59
C HIS A 67 17.47 -5.78 17.97
N PHE A 68 16.47 -6.24 18.75
CA PHE A 68 15.44 -7.15 18.24
C PHE A 68 14.31 -6.43 17.49
N PHE A 69 14.12 -5.14 17.76
CA PHE A 69 13.10 -4.29 17.12
C PHE A 69 13.72 -3.01 16.53
N PRO A 70 14.66 -3.12 15.57
CA PRO A 70 15.37 -1.94 15.03
C PRO A 70 14.42 -0.96 14.34
N VAL A 71 13.38 -1.51 13.70
CA VAL A 71 12.17 -0.79 13.33
C VAL A 71 11.02 -1.60 13.92
N SER A 72 9.93 -0.96 14.33
CA SER A 72 8.75 -1.69 14.78
C SER A 72 7.90 -2.14 13.59
N HIS A 73 7.23 -3.28 13.72
CA HIS A 73 6.36 -3.84 12.68
C HIS A 73 5.33 -2.80 12.22
N ILE A 74 4.70 -2.12 13.18
CA ILE A 74 3.67 -1.14 12.89
C ILE A 74 4.21 0.05 12.08
N ARG A 75 5.44 0.52 12.34
CA ARG A 75 6.05 1.60 11.56
C ARG A 75 6.33 1.20 10.12
N LEU A 76 6.80 -0.03 9.89
CA LEU A 76 6.99 -0.55 8.54
C LEU A 76 5.66 -0.68 7.79
N TRP A 77 4.60 -1.18 8.45
CA TRP A 77 3.26 -1.23 7.86
C TRP A 77 2.70 0.16 7.56
N ALA A 78 2.95 1.14 8.41
CA ALA A 78 2.55 2.54 8.19
C ALA A 78 3.20 3.10 6.93
N LEU A 79 4.52 2.97 6.82
CA LEU A 79 5.30 3.44 5.66
C LEU A 79 4.83 2.76 4.38
N GLN A 80 4.56 1.45 4.43
CA GLN A 80 4.02 0.72 3.30
C GLN A 80 2.65 1.26 2.87
N LEU A 81 1.71 1.43 3.81
CA LEU A 81 0.38 1.96 3.52
C LEU A 81 0.43 3.35 2.90
N ILE A 82 1.29 4.23 3.43
CA ILE A 82 1.49 5.58 2.87
C ILE A 82 2.00 5.49 1.43
N LEU A 83 3.09 4.76 1.20
CA LEU A 83 3.74 4.67 -0.11
C LEU A 83 2.86 3.98 -1.16
N VAL A 84 1.98 3.06 -0.76
CA VAL A 84 1.01 2.41 -1.64
C VAL A 84 -0.21 3.29 -1.92
N THR A 85 -0.60 4.13 -0.96
CA THR A 85 -1.74 5.05 -1.10
C THR A 85 -1.38 6.28 -1.94
N CYS A 86 -0.17 6.82 -1.80
CA CYS A 86 0.29 8.00 -2.54
C CYS A 86 0.08 7.91 -4.07
N PRO A 87 0.50 6.84 -4.78
CA PRO A 87 0.24 6.70 -6.22
C PRO A 87 -1.25 6.71 -6.57
N SER A 88 -2.10 6.13 -5.72
CA SER A 88 -3.56 6.16 -5.91
C SER A 88 -4.09 7.59 -5.86
N LEU A 89 -3.65 8.35 -4.86
CA LEU A 89 -4.03 9.75 -4.71
C LEU A 89 -3.50 10.62 -5.85
N LEU A 90 -2.27 10.36 -6.31
CA LEU A 90 -1.70 11.06 -7.47
C LEU A 90 -2.49 10.80 -8.75
N VAL A 91 -2.93 9.56 -9.00
CA VAL A 91 -3.79 9.24 -10.14
C VAL A 91 -5.14 9.95 -10.03
N LEU A 92 -5.76 9.94 -8.85
CA LEU A 92 -7.03 10.63 -8.62
C LEU A 92 -6.88 12.15 -8.80
N MET A 93 -5.80 12.73 -8.27
CA MET A 93 -5.47 14.14 -8.45
C MET A 93 -5.22 14.48 -9.92
N HIS A 94 -4.54 13.62 -10.67
CA HIS A 94 -4.32 13.82 -12.11
C HIS A 94 -5.64 13.78 -12.91
N VAL A 95 -6.58 12.92 -12.53
CA VAL A 95 -7.92 12.90 -13.12
C VAL A 95 -8.69 14.18 -12.78
N ALA A 96 -8.76 14.55 -11.51
CA ALA A 96 -9.44 15.76 -11.06
C ALA A 96 -8.85 17.03 -11.70
N TYR A 97 -7.53 17.11 -11.82
CA TYR A 97 -6.85 18.20 -12.51
C TYR A 97 -7.24 18.29 -13.99
N ARG A 98 -7.35 17.14 -14.68
CA ARG A 98 -7.77 17.09 -16.08
C ARG A 98 -9.24 17.50 -16.26
N GLU A 99 -10.12 17.08 -15.36
CA GLU A 99 -11.53 17.50 -15.36
C GLU A 99 -11.66 19.01 -15.16
N ALA A 100 -11.00 19.55 -14.13
CA ALA A 100 -11.03 20.99 -13.85
C ALA A 100 -10.45 21.82 -15.01
N LYS A 101 -9.42 21.30 -15.69
CA LYS A 101 -8.86 21.93 -16.89
C LYS A 101 -9.84 21.88 -18.08
N GLU A 102 -10.56 20.77 -18.26
CA GLU A 102 -11.60 20.69 -19.30
C GLU A 102 -12.74 21.67 -19.03
N GLU A 103 -13.19 21.81 -17.79
CA GLU A 103 -14.25 22.77 -17.40
C GLU A 103 -13.85 24.21 -17.75
N ARG A 104 -12.64 24.64 -17.37
CA ARG A 104 -12.13 25.97 -17.73
C ARG A 104 -12.05 26.19 -19.24
N LEU A 105 -11.66 25.17 -20.01
CA LEU A 105 -11.61 25.27 -21.48
C LEU A 105 -13.01 25.35 -22.09
N ARG A 106 -14.01 24.68 -21.52
CA ARG A 106 -15.42 24.82 -21.94
C ARG A 106 -15.92 26.23 -21.72
N GLU A 107 -15.60 26.83 -20.58
CA GLU A 107 -15.98 28.21 -20.27
C GLU A 107 -15.34 29.22 -21.24
N ILE A 108 -14.07 29.04 -21.59
CA ILE A 108 -13.35 29.95 -22.50
C ILE A 108 -13.83 29.80 -23.96
N GLN A 109 -14.11 28.56 -24.40
CA GLN A 109 -14.29 28.25 -25.82
C GLN A 109 -15.76 28.15 -26.25
N GLY A 110 -16.70 28.12 -25.30
CA GLY A 110 -18.15 28.13 -25.54
C GLY A 110 -18.59 27.04 -26.53
N ASP A 111 -19.39 27.41 -27.52
CA ASP A 111 -19.94 26.49 -28.54
C ASP A 111 -18.89 25.87 -29.47
N ASN A 112 -17.68 26.46 -29.56
CA ASN A 112 -16.55 25.90 -30.32
C ASN A 112 -15.70 24.91 -29.51
N TYR A 113 -16.13 24.55 -28.29
CA TYR A 113 -15.42 23.59 -27.47
C TYR A 113 -15.44 22.18 -28.10
N ARG A 114 -14.25 21.65 -28.38
CA ARG A 114 -14.07 20.25 -28.76
C ARG A 114 -13.53 19.47 -27.57
N ARG A 115 -14.25 18.43 -27.15
CA ARG A 115 -13.86 17.58 -26.02
C ARG A 115 -12.50 16.91 -26.29
N ILE A 116 -11.49 17.26 -25.50
CA ILE A 116 -10.11 16.78 -25.66
C ILE A 116 -10.01 15.29 -25.28
N TYR A 117 -10.77 14.85 -24.27
CA TYR A 117 -10.85 13.45 -23.88
C TYR A 117 -12.24 12.88 -24.17
N PRO A 118 -12.49 12.34 -25.38
CA PRO A 118 -13.84 11.96 -25.81
C PRO A 118 -14.45 10.75 -25.07
N ASN A 119 -13.78 10.15 -24.08
CA ASN A 119 -14.34 9.10 -23.22
C ASN A 119 -13.54 8.99 -21.90
N PRO A 120 -14.02 9.51 -20.75
CA PRO A 120 -13.32 9.40 -19.46
C PRO A 120 -13.06 7.94 -19.02
N GLY A 121 -13.89 7.00 -19.45
CA GLY A 121 -13.73 5.56 -19.17
C GLY A 121 -12.69 4.84 -20.03
N LYS A 122 -12.27 5.41 -21.18
CA LYS A 122 -11.17 4.85 -21.98
C LYS A 122 -9.87 5.52 -21.55
N LYS A 123 -9.12 4.85 -20.65
CA LYS A 123 -7.75 5.23 -20.27
C LYS A 123 -6.85 5.28 -21.52
N ARG A 124 -6.78 6.44 -22.20
CA ARG A 124 -6.00 6.67 -23.44
C ARG A 124 -4.99 7.79 -23.25
N GLY A 125 -3.85 7.67 -23.93
CA GLY A 125 -2.76 8.65 -23.88
C GLY A 125 -2.09 8.71 -22.50
N GLY A 126 -1.77 9.91 -22.03
CA GLY A 126 -1.03 10.13 -20.77
C GLY A 126 -1.70 9.54 -19.52
N LEU A 127 -3.04 9.47 -19.47
CA LEU A 127 -3.76 8.91 -18.31
C LEU A 127 -3.53 7.39 -18.16
N TRP A 128 -3.36 6.69 -19.29
CA TRP A 128 -3.03 5.26 -19.28
C TRP A 128 -1.64 5.02 -18.70
N TRP A 129 -0.65 5.83 -19.11
CA TRP A 129 0.72 5.71 -18.63
C TRP A 129 0.84 6.02 -17.14
N THR A 130 0.19 7.10 -16.66
CA THR A 130 0.15 7.41 -15.22
C THR A 130 -0.49 6.29 -14.42
N TYR A 131 -1.55 5.67 -14.96
CA TYR A 131 -2.22 4.56 -14.29
C TYR A 131 -1.35 3.30 -14.26
N LEU A 132 -0.76 2.90 -15.39
CA LEU A 132 0.11 1.72 -15.47
C LEU A 132 1.34 1.87 -14.57
N LEU A 133 2.01 3.03 -14.62
CA LEU A 133 3.15 3.33 -13.77
C LEU A 133 2.77 3.29 -12.29
N SER A 134 1.57 3.77 -11.92
CA SER A 134 1.08 3.65 -10.55
C SER A 134 0.89 2.21 -10.10
N LEU A 135 0.38 1.31 -10.97
CA LEU A 135 0.19 -0.09 -10.64
C LEU A 135 1.52 -0.81 -10.42
N ILE A 136 2.49 -0.59 -11.31
CA ILE A 136 3.83 -1.17 -11.22
C ILE A 136 4.52 -0.65 -9.94
N PHE A 137 4.44 0.65 -9.67
CA PHE A 137 5.04 1.23 -8.47
C PHE A 137 4.41 0.66 -7.19
N LYS A 138 3.08 0.53 -7.11
CA LYS A 138 2.41 -0.11 -5.96
C LYS A 138 2.86 -1.55 -5.75
N ALA A 139 2.85 -2.36 -6.81
CA ALA A 139 3.30 -3.74 -6.73
C ALA A 139 4.78 -3.84 -6.32
N GLY A 140 5.63 -2.95 -6.84
CA GLY A 140 7.04 -2.86 -6.47
C GLY A 140 7.23 -2.50 -4.98
N VAL A 141 6.53 -1.48 -4.49
CA VAL A 141 6.56 -1.10 -3.06
C VAL A 141 6.11 -2.26 -2.19
N ASP A 142 4.96 -2.88 -2.47
CA ASP A 142 4.46 -4.00 -1.67
C ASP A 142 5.45 -5.19 -1.66
N LEU A 143 6.07 -5.52 -2.80
CA LEU A 143 7.10 -6.57 -2.88
C LEU A 143 8.37 -6.23 -2.08
N VAL A 144 8.85 -4.98 -2.17
CA VAL A 144 10.01 -4.51 -1.42
C VAL A 144 9.74 -4.58 0.08
N PHE A 145 8.57 -4.12 0.53
CA PHE A 145 8.20 -4.21 1.95
C PHE A 145 8.07 -5.65 2.42
N LEU A 146 7.42 -6.54 1.66
CA LEU A 146 7.37 -7.97 2.00
C LEU A 146 8.78 -8.58 2.14
N TYR A 147 9.68 -8.26 1.22
CA TYR A 147 11.07 -8.71 1.27
C TYR A 147 11.80 -8.16 2.50
N VAL A 148 11.67 -6.86 2.79
CA VAL A 148 12.26 -6.22 3.98
C VAL A 148 11.71 -6.84 5.26
N PHE A 149 10.40 -7.07 5.35
CA PHE A 149 9.77 -7.74 6.49
C PHE A 149 10.31 -9.16 6.69
N PHE A 150 10.42 -9.95 5.62
CA PHE A 150 10.98 -11.30 5.69
C PHE A 150 12.44 -11.32 6.14
N ARG A 151 13.23 -10.32 5.73
CA ARG A 151 14.64 -10.18 6.10
C ARG A 151 14.84 -9.71 7.53
N LEU A 152 14.01 -8.78 8.02
CA LEU A 152 14.09 -8.25 9.39
C LEU A 152 13.49 -9.21 10.41
N TYR A 153 12.34 -9.81 10.10
CA TYR A 153 11.64 -10.73 10.99
C TYR A 153 11.56 -12.10 10.34
N ARG A 154 12.55 -12.94 10.66
CA ARG A 154 12.71 -14.26 10.07
C ARG A 154 11.40 -15.07 10.19
N ASN A 155 10.84 -15.46 9.05
CA ASN A 155 9.56 -16.19 8.89
C ASN A 155 8.28 -15.44 9.29
N TYR A 156 8.27 -14.11 9.36
CA TYR A 156 7.07 -13.32 9.75
C TYR A 156 6.51 -13.64 11.15
N THR A 157 7.30 -14.31 12.00
CA THR A 157 6.89 -14.76 13.32
C THR A 157 7.80 -14.17 14.39
N LEU A 158 7.20 -13.59 15.42
CA LEU A 158 7.86 -13.22 16.66
C LEU A 158 7.84 -14.41 17.63
N PRO A 159 9.01 -14.87 18.12
CA PRO A 159 9.08 -15.85 19.20
C PRO A 159 8.62 -15.21 20.52
N ARG A 160 8.27 -16.05 21.50
CA ARG A 160 7.89 -15.58 22.85
C ARG A 160 9.07 -15.07 23.66
N LEU A 161 10.25 -15.64 23.39
CA LEU A 161 11.50 -15.39 24.10
C LEU A 161 12.63 -15.21 23.10
N VAL A 162 13.48 -14.22 23.37
CA VAL A 162 14.70 -13.94 22.62
C VAL A 162 15.89 -13.92 23.59
N LYS A 163 17.05 -14.36 23.12
CA LYS A 163 18.29 -14.41 23.91
C LYS A 163 19.21 -13.28 23.50
N CYS A 164 19.54 -12.39 24.43
CA CYS A 164 20.33 -11.18 24.17
C CYS A 164 21.72 -11.28 24.80
N GLU A 165 22.77 -10.96 24.04
CA GLU A 165 24.19 -10.97 24.49
C GLU A 165 24.90 -9.61 24.28
N LEU A 166 24.13 -8.52 24.22
CA LEU A 166 24.67 -7.17 23.93
C LEU A 166 25.20 -6.49 25.19
N GLN A 167 26.22 -5.65 25.05
CA GLN A 167 26.63 -4.75 26.13
C GLN A 167 25.52 -3.70 26.38
N PRO A 168 25.15 -3.38 27.65
CA PRO A 168 25.84 -3.67 28.91
C PRO A 168 25.36 -4.94 29.65
N CYS A 169 24.72 -5.91 28.98
CA CYS A 169 24.24 -7.12 29.63
C CYS A 169 25.41 -8.00 30.14
N PRO A 170 25.31 -8.56 31.36
CA PRO A 170 26.43 -9.26 31.99
C PRO A 170 26.73 -10.63 31.38
N ASN A 171 25.72 -11.28 30.80
CA ASN A 171 25.77 -12.59 30.13
C ASN A 171 24.61 -12.64 29.11
N ILE A 172 24.38 -13.82 28.53
CA ILE A 172 23.16 -14.08 27.76
C ILE A 172 21.94 -13.99 28.69
N VAL A 173 21.07 -13.01 28.44
CA VAL A 173 19.82 -12.81 29.18
C VAL A 173 18.63 -13.22 28.35
N ASP A 174 17.61 -13.77 29.02
CA ASP A 174 16.33 -14.08 28.41
C ASP A 174 15.43 -12.84 28.45
N CYS A 175 14.93 -12.42 27.29
CA CYS A 175 13.97 -11.33 27.18
C CYS A 175 12.64 -11.83 26.59
N PHE A 176 11.54 -11.37 27.17
CA PHE A 176 10.19 -11.77 26.84
C PHE A 176 9.49 -10.68 26.02
N ILE A 177 8.89 -11.09 24.90
CA ILE A 177 8.15 -10.19 24.03
C ILE A 177 6.68 -10.19 24.46
N SER A 178 6.09 -9.00 24.64
CA SER A 178 4.67 -8.84 24.94
C SER A 178 3.78 -9.28 23.77
N ARG A 179 2.71 -10.02 24.08
CA ARG A 179 1.62 -10.45 23.17
C ARG A 179 2.10 -11.01 21.81
N PRO A 180 3.04 -11.96 21.77
CA PRO A 180 3.65 -12.41 20.53
C PRO A 180 2.66 -13.15 19.63
N THR A 181 1.68 -13.87 20.20
CA THR A 181 0.63 -14.55 19.45
C THR A 181 -0.31 -13.57 18.75
N GLU A 182 -0.72 -12.51 19.43
CA GLU A 182 -1.58 -11.46 18.88
C GLU A 182 -0.85 -10.72 17.74
N LYS A 183 0.41 -10.32 17.97
CA LYS A 183 1.25 -9.69 16.95
C LYS A 183 1.45 -10.56 15.72
N ASN A 184 1.63 -11.87 15.90
CA ASN A 184 1.76 -12.83 14.79
C ASN A 184 0.47 -12.95 13.98
N ILE A 185 -0.70 -12.96 14.61
CA ILE A 185 -1.99 -13.01 13.90
C ILE A 185 -2.19 -11.74 13.05
N PHE A 186 -1.95 -10.57 13.62
CA PHE A 186 -2.05 -9.30 12.90
C PHE A 186 -1.02 -9.21 11.76
N THR A 187 0.22 -9.64 12.00
CA THR A 187 1.26 -9.68 10.97
C THR A 187 0.88 -10.62 9.82
N LEU A 188 0.36 -11.81 10.13
CA LEU A 188 -0.12 -12.76 9.12
C LEU A 188 -1.24 -12.15 8.27
N PHE A 189 -2.22 -11.50 8.89
CA PHE A 189 -3.31 -10.83 8.19
C PHE A 189 -2.78 -9.73 7.23
N MET A 190 -1.85 -8.90 7.71
CA MET A 190 -1.25 -7.84 6.90
C MET A 190 -0.39 -8.39 5.75
N VAL A 191 0.36 -9.47 5.96
CA VAL A 191 1.13 -10.14 4.90
C VAL A 191 0.21 -10.75 3.85
N VAL A 192 -0.81 -11.52 4.26
CA VAL A 192 -1.76 -12.16 3.33
C VAL A 192 -2.49 -11.12 2.49
N THR A 193 -3.02 -10.08 3.11
CA THR A 193 -3.70 -8.99 2.38
C THR A 193 -2.75 -8.24 1.45
N THR A 194 -1.48 -8.06 1.82
CA THR A 194 -0.44 -7.51 0.93
C THR A 194 -0.21 -8.40 -0.30
N CYS A 195 -0.05 -9.71 -0.10
CA CYS A 195 0.13 -10.65 -1.21
C CYS A 195 -1.06 -10.62 -2.18
N VAL A 196 -2.30 -10.58 -1.65
CA VAL A 196 -3.50 -10.41 -2.47
C VAL A 196 -3.48 -9.09 -3.24
N CYS A 197 -3.07 -7.98 -2.60
CA CYS A 197 -2.94 -6.67 -3.25
C CYS A 197 -1.92 -6.69 -4.41
N VAL A 198 -0.78 -7.34 -4.22
CA VAL A 198 0.24 -7.52 -5.28
C VAL A 198 -0.35 -8.28 -6.46
N VAL A 199 -1.01 -9.42 -6.21
CA VAL A 199 -1.62 -10.24 -7.26
C VAL A 199 -2.68 -9.45 -8.02
N LEU A 200 -3.56 -8.72 -7.32
CA LEU A 200 -4.58 -7.88 -7.96
C LEU A 200 -3.96 -6.78 -8.83
N ASN A 201 -2.92 -6.08 -8.34
CA ASN A 201 -2.22 -5.05 -9.11
C ASN A 201 -1.54 -5.62 -10.37
N LEU A 202 -0.95 -6.82 -10.28
CA LEU A 202 -0.32 -7.49 -11.41
C LEU A 202 -1.35 -7.99 -12.44
N ILE A 203 -2.47 -8.56 -11.98
CA ILE A 203 -3.59 -8.97 -12.86
C ILE A 203 -4.14 -7.74 -13.59
N GLU A 204 -4.34 -6.61 -12.90
CA GLU A 204 -4.84 -5.41 -13.55
C GLU A 204 -3.83 -4.83 -14.55
N ALA A 205 -2.54 -4.81 -14.20
CA ALA A 205 -1.49 -4.35 -15.11
C ALA A 205 -1.42 -5.22 -16.38
N THR A 206 -1.41 -6.55 -16.23
CA THR A 206 -1.38 -7.49 -17.36
C THR A 206 -2.65 -7.41 -18.21
N TYR A 207 -3.83 -7.24 -17.60
CA TYR A 207 -5.09 -7.01 -18.33
C TYR A 207 -5.04 -5.72 -19.18
N LEU A 208 -4.54 -4.62 -18.62
CA LEU A 208 -4.45 -3.34 -19.33
C LEU A 208 -3.43 -3.39 -20.47
N ILE A 209 -2.31 -4.07 -20.29
CA ILE A 209 -1.29 -4.28 -21.32
C ILE A 209 -1.86 -5.19 -22.42
N GLY A 210 -2.46 -6.32 -22.06
CA GLY A 210 -3.05 -7.27 -23.01
C GLY A 210 -4.15 -6.65 -23.87
N LYS A 211 -5.05 -5.89 -23.25
CA LYS A 211 -6.09 -5.13 -23.98
C LYS A 211 -5.47 -4.13 -24.97
N ARG A 212 -4.40 -3.45 -24.58
CA ARG A 212 -3.71 -2.49 -25.45
C ARG A 212 -3.01 -3.19 -26.61
N CYS A 213 -2.37 -4.32 -26.38
CA CYS A 213 -1.76 -5.15 -27.42
C CYS A 213 -2.80 -5.63 -28.43
N HIS A 214 -3.97 -6.10 -27.97
CA HIS A 214 -5.06 -6.53 -28.86
C HIS A 214 -5.57 -5.39 -29.75
N GLU A 215 -5.84 -4.20 -29.17
CA GLU A 215 -6.24 -3.01 -29.94
C GLU A 215 -5.17 -2.63 -31.00
N CYS A 216 -3.88 -2.74 -30.69
CA CYS A 216 -2.80 -2.47 -31.64
C CYS A 216 -2.71 -3.53 -32.75
N LEU A 217 -2.99 -4.81 -32.44
CA LEU A 217 -2.97 -5.90 -33.41
C LEU A 217 -4.15 -5.81 -34.39
N GLU A 218 -5.35 -5.48 -33.92
CA GLU A 218 -6.52 -5.27 -34.78
C GLU A 218 -6.32 -4.10 -35.75
N VAL A 219 -5.66 -3.02 -35.31
CA VAL A 219 -5.34 -1.87 -36.18
C VAL A 219 -4.33 -2.26 -37.27
N LYS A 220 -3.29 -3.05 -36.94
CA LYS A 220 -2.33 -3.55 -37.94
C LYS A 220 -2.98 -4.52 -38.94
N GLY A 221 -3.95 -5.33 -38.51
CA GLY A 221 -4.69 -6.24 -39.39
C GLY A 221 -5.63 -5.54 -40.36
N GLY A 222 -6.15 -4.35 -40.01
CA GLY A 222 -6.99 -3.54 -40.88
C GLY A 222 -6.24 -2.78 -41.97
N ASP A 223 -4.98 -2.40 -41.72
CA ASP A 223 -4.13 -1.67 -42.67
C ASP A 223 -3.55 -2.60 -43.77
N SER A 224 -3.47 -3.91 -43.50
CA SER A 224 -3.00 -4.90 -44.50
C SER A 224 -4.08 -5.38 -45.47
N ARG A 225 -5.34 -4.93 -45.33
CA ARG A 225 -6.48 -5.26 -46.21
C ARG A 225 -6.94 -4.09 -47.10
N ARG A 226 -6.21 -2.98 -47.13
CA ARG A 226 -6.48 -1.84 -48.03
C ARG A 226 -5.39 -1.69 -49.08
#